data_AF-A0A975BCB6-F1
#
_entry.id   AF-A0A975BCB6-F1
#
_cell.length_a   1.000
_cell.length_b   1.000
_cell.length_c   1.000
_cell.angle_alpha   90.00
_cell.angle_beta   90.00
_cell.angle_gamma   90.00
#
_symmetry.space_group_name_H-M   'P 1'
#
loop_
_entity.id
_entity.type
_entity.pdbx_description
1 polymer ?
#
loop_
_entity_poly.entity_id
_entity_poly.type
_entity_poly.pdbx_seq_one_letter_code
_entity_poly.pdbx_strand_id
1 'polypeptide(L)'
;MTNIQLKTLAELKESLHISYSQLNTYMSCSLKYYFRYVQGRPAERISSALPFGRAIHSGIEHFYITYKRRQEKSDVKTVQELFADIFTTEINKAEAPVVFRRDENKDTSIEMGKAMLKAFCKSAKLKDTKIIGVEMPLSARLYTEKGKPTDFIIIGVIDALIKNCDGDIVAIDNKTSLRTKSSEDVEKDLQFSVYGYLLCANKYVAKSDDAYCRMDVLRKLKRPKVEKYGTIRTPSDRKRLAKIAVNVLTAIENQAFYPVRSWMCSGCEYKNSCYSW
;
A
#
# COMPACT_ATOMS: atom_id res chain seq x y z
N MET A 1 -7.77 29.51 -4.19
CA MET A 1 -8.03 28.05 -4.11
C MET A 1 -7.64 27.45 -5.44
N THR A 2 -6.42 26.91 -5.55
CA THR A 2 -5.96 26.24 -6.77
C THR A 2 -6.74 24.95 -6.91
N ASN A 3 -7.49 24.82 -8.00
CA ASN A 3 -8.22 23.61 -8.36
C ASN A 3 -7.17 22.53 -8.66
N ILE A 4 -6.78 21.74 -7.65
CA ILE A 4 -5.92 20.57 -7.86
C ILE A 4 -6.79 19.55 -8.57
N GLN A 5 -6.72 19.54 -9.91
CA GLN A 5 -7.36 18.52 -10.73
C GLN A 5 -6.69 17.18 -10.38
N LEU A 6 -7.40 16.36 -9.60
CA LEU A 6 -6.92 15.04 -9.21
C LEU A 6 -6.86 14.16 -10.46
N LYS A 7 -5.64 13.88 -10.92
CA LYS A 7 -5.40 12.94 -12.02
C LYS A 7 -5.72 11.52 -11.58
N THR A 8 -6.18 10.70 -12.52
CA THR A 8 -6.39 9.26 -12.24
C THR A 8 -5.04 8.55 -12.08
N LEU A 9 -5.01 7.42 -11.37
CA LEU A 9 -3.77 6.63 -11.25
C LEU A 9 -3.23 6.17 -12.61
N ALA A 10 -4.11 5.93 -13.59
CA ALA A 10 -3.73 5.55 -14.95
C ALA A 10 -2.95 6.67 -15.63
N GLU A 11 -3.49 7.90 -15.64
CA GLU A 11 -2.81 9.09 -16.20
C GLU A 11 -1.45 9.35 -15.56
N LEU A 12 -1.33 9.14 -14.24
CA LEU A 12 -0.06 9.36 -13.56
C LEU A 12 1.03 8.40 -14.03
N LYS A 13 0.67 7.15 -14.35
CA LYS A 13 1.59 6.09 -14.75
C LYS A 13 2.11 6.23 -16.18
N GLU A 14 1.54 7.12 -17.00
CA GLU A 14 2.05 7.42 -18.35
C GLU A 14 3.42 8.12 -18.31
N SER A 15 3.72 8.79 -17.19
CA SER A 15 5.02 9.41 -16.96
C SER A 15 6.08 8.41 -16.49
N LEU A 16 7.35 8.72 -16.73
CA LEU A 16 8.47 7.99 -16.14
C LEU A 16 8.36 8.07 -14.61
N HIS A 17 8.03 6.96 -13.95
CA HIS A 17 7.62 6.98 -12.56
C HIS A 17 8.23 5.86 -11.73
N ILE A 18 8.23 6.11 -10.42
CA ILE A 18 8.51 5.11 -9.41
C ILE A 18 7.49 5.19 -8.29
N SER A 19 7.15 4.04 -7.72
CA SER A 19 6.22 3.91 -6.59
C SER A 19 6.87 3.16 -5.42
N TYR A 20 6.26 3.21 -4.24
CA TYR A 20 6.71 2.41 -3.10
C TYR A 20 6.79 0.92 -3.45
N SER A 21 5.80 0.37 -4.16
CA SER A 21 5.79 -1.05 -4.51
C SER A 21 6.96 -1.42 -5.45
N GLN A 22 7.30 -0.55 -6.41
CA GLN A 22 8.49 -0.68 -7.26
C GLN A 22 9.78 -0.60 -6.44
N LEU A 23 9.95 0.44 -5.61
CA LEU A 23 11.11 0.60 -4.72
C LEU A 23 11.29 -0.63 -3.84
N ASN A 24 10.24 -1.02 -3.12
CA ASN A 24 10.29 -2.14 -2.19
C ASN A 24 10.56 -3.47 -2.92
N THR A 25 10.02 -3.66 -4.13
CA THR A 25 10.33 -4.85 -4.93
C THR A 25 11.80 -4.91 -5.30
N TYR A 26 12.38 -3.80 -5.77
CA TYR A 26 13.80 -3.73 -6.12
C TYR A 26 14.70 -3.99 -4.91
N MET A 27 14.45 -3.29 -3.80
CA MET A 27 15.23 -3.44 -2.57
C MET A 27 15.09 -4.82 -1.94
N SER A 28 13.94 -5.48 -2.11
CA SER A 28 13.71 -6.84 -1.62
C SER A 28 14.39 -7.91 -2.48
N CYS A 29 14.36 -7.75 -3.80
CA CYS A 29 15.02 -8.62 -4.76
C CYS A 29 15.02 -7.95 -6.15
N SER A 30 16.18 -7.49 -6.61
CA SER A 30 16.28 -6.77 -7.89
C SER A 30 15.99 -7.67 -9.10
N LEU A 31 16.28 -8.97 -9.02
CA LEU A 31 15.86 -9.91 -10.08
C LEU A 31 14.33 -10.05 -10.18
N LYS A 32 13.60 -10.03 -9.06
CA LYS A 32 12.14 -10.00 -9.08
C LYS A 32 11.62 -8.73 -9.74
N TYR A 33 12.24 -7.59 -9.44
CA TYR A 33 11.91 -6.32 -10.10
C TYR A 33 12.11 -6.41 -11.61
N TYR A 34 13.23 -6.98 -12.05
CA TYR A 34 13.55 -7.16 -13.46
C TYR A 34 12.48 -7.97 -14.20
N PHE A 35 12.15 -9.17 -13.71
CA PHE A 35 11.11 -10.00 -14.33
C PHE A 35 9.76 -9.30 -14.41
N ARG A 36 9.37 -8.60 -13.34
CA ARG A 36 8.05 -7.97 -13.25
C ARG A 36 7.93 -6.68 -14.07
N TYR A 37 8.85 -5.75 -13.87
CA TYR A 37 8.70 -4.37 -14.35
C TYR A 37 9.51 -4.08 -15.60
N VAL A 38 10.64 -4.77 -15.81
CA VAL A 38 11.48 -4.55 -16.99
C VAL A 38 11.08 -5.49 -18.11
N GLN A 39 10.93 -6.78 -17.81
CA GLN A 39 10.55 -7.79 -18.82
C GLN A 39 9.04 -7.98 -18.95
N GLY A 40 8.24 -7.47 -18.01
CA GLY A 40 6.77 -7.62 -18.04
C GLY A 40 6.30 -9.07 -18.01
N ARG A 41 7.08 -9.98 -17.39
CA ARG A 41 6.74 -11.41 -17.39
C ARG A 41 5.46 -11.66 -16.60
N PRO A 42 4.56 -12.53 -17.11
CA PRO A 42 3.43 -13.01 -16.32
C PRO A 42 3.93 -13.77 -15.09
N ALA A 43 3.19 -13.66 -13.99
CA ALA A 43 3.46 -14.43 -12.79
C ALA A 43 3.30 -15.94 -13.10
N GLU A 44 4.20 -16.78 -12.59
CA GLU A 44 4.07 -18.24 -12.69
C GLU A 44 3.02 -18.78 -11.69
N ARG A 45 2.73 -18.00 -10.66
CA ARG A 45 1.80 -18.30 -9.58
C ARG A 45 1.47 -17.05 -8.78
N ILE A 46 0.27 -17.02 -8.21
CA ILE A 46 -0.21 -15.90 -7.39
C ILE A 46 -0.44 -16.39 -5.97
N SER A 47 0.20 -15.77 -4.98
CA SER A 47 -0.13 -16.04 -3.57
C SER A 47 -1.54 -15.54 -3.26
N SER A 48 -2.41 -16.37 -2.68
CA SER A 48 -3.78 -16.01 -2.29
C SER A 48 -3.86 -14.76 -1.39
N ALA A 49 -2.78 -14.45 -0.66
CA ALA A 49 -2.66 -13.22 0.13
C ALA A 49 -2.84 -11.93 -0.69
N LEU A 50 -2.48 -11.93 -1.99
CA LEU A 50 -2.62 -10.76 -2.86
C LEU A 50 -4.09 -10.46 -3.20
N PRO A 51 -4.88 -11.37 -3.81
CA PRO A 51 -6.31 -11.13 -4.05
C PRO A 51 -7.07 -10.94 -2.73
N PHE A 52 -6.68 -11.64 -1.66
CA PHE A 52 -7.27 -11.43 -0.33
C PHE A 52 -7.07 -9.99 0.16
N GLY A 53 -5.84 -9.48 0.08
CA GLY A 53 -5.52 -8.11 0.49
C GLY A 53 -6.30 -7.09 -0.32
N ARG A 54 -6.34 -7.23 -1.65
CA ARG A 54 -7.12 -6.34 -2.54
C ARG A 54 -8.59 -6.29 -2.14
N ALA A 55 -9.22 -7.44 -1.95
CA ALA A 55 -10.63 -7.51 -1.56
C ALA A 55 -10.88 -6.85 -0.18
N ILE A 56 -9.97 -7.02 0.79
CA ILE A 56 -10.08 -6.34 2.10
C ILE A 56 -10.00 -4.83 1.92
N HIS A 57 -9.06 -4.33 1.11
CA HIS A 57 -8.93 -2.90 0.84
C HIS A 57 -10.19 -2.35 0.18
N SER A 58 -10.80 -3.05 -0.79
CA SER A 58 -12.06 -2.63 -1.40
C SER A 58 -13.22 -2.53 -0.40
N GLY A 59 -13.29 -3.45 0.57
CA GLY A 59 -14.26 -3.35 1.68
C GLY A 59 -14.01 -2.12 2.56
N ILE A 60 -12.76 -1.84 2.90
CA ILE A 60 -12.36 -0.67 3.70
C ILE A 60 -12.60 0.65 2.94
N GLU A 61 -12.28 0.68 1.66
CA GLU A 61 -12.54 1.79 0.75
C GLU A 61 -14.04 2.11 0.72
N HIS A 62 -14.88 1.11 0.49
CA HIS A 62 -16.33 1.27 0.49
C HIS A 62 -16.84 1.86 1.82
N PHE A 63 -16.30 1.37 2.94
CA PHE A 63 -16.63 1.89 4.26
C PHE A 63 -16.28 3.38 4.40
N TYR A 64 -15.07 3.79 4.02
CA TYR A 64 -14.65 5.18 4.10
C TYR A 64 -15.41 6.09 3.13
N ILE A 65 -15.65 5.66 1.89
CA ILE A 65 -16.44 6.42 0.90
C ILE A 65 -17.86 6.64 1.41
N THR A 66 -18.49 5.60 1.96
CA THR A 66 -19.85 5.69 2.50
C THR A 66 -19.92 6.70 3.65
N TYR A 67 -18.98 6.62 4.60
CA TYR A 67 -18.91 7.59 5.69
C TYR A 67 -18.66 9.01 5.20
N LYS A 68 -17.75 9.20 4.25
CA LYS A 68 -17.47 10.52 3.65
C LYS A 68 -18.74 11.13 3.03
N ARG A 69 -19.58 10.32 2.36
CA ARG A 69 -20.79 10.76 1.65
C ARG A 69 -21.99 10.96 2.56
N ARG A 70 -22.21 10.06 3.53
CA ARG A 70 -23.45 9.98 4.31
C ARG A 70 -23.28 10.41 5.78
N GLN A 71 -22.04 10.55 6.25
CA GLN A 71 -21.71 10.69 7.67
C GLN A 71 -22.20 9.51 8.54
N GLU A 72 -22.44 8.37 7.90
CA GLU A 72 -22.90 7.14 8.52
C GLU A 72 -21.97 5.99 8.14
N LYS A 73 -21.78 5.05 9.07
CA LYS A 73 -20.96 3.85 8.80
C LYS A 73 -21.71 2.92 7.85
N SER A 74 -20.98 2.32 6.90
CA SER A 74 -21.53 1.20 6.12
C SER A 74 -21.98 0.08 7.03
N ASP A 75 -23.08 -0.57 6.65
CA ASP A 75 -23.48 -1.81 7.28
C ASP A 75 -22.39 -2.89 7.09
N VAL A 76 -22.18 -3.68 8.13
CA VAL A 76 -21.10 -4.69 8.16
C VAL A 76 -21.34 -5.76 7.10
N LYS A 77 -22.60 -6.16 6.87
CA LYS A 77 -22.94 -7.20 5.90
C LYS A 77 -22.60 -6.74 4.48
N THR A 78 -22.91 -5.50 4.12
CA THR A 78 -22.55 -4.93 2.81
C THR A 78 -21.04 -4.97 2.55
N VAL A 79 -20.23 -4.57 3.53
CA VAL A 79 -18.77 -4.59 3.40
C VAL A 79 -18.24 -6.02 3.29
N GLN A 80 -18.84 -6.96 4.00
CA GLN A 80 -18.49 -8.39 3.98
C GLN A 80 -18.86 -9.07 2.65
N GLU A 81 -20.02 -8.76 2.09
CA GLU A 81 -20.49 -9.28 0.80
C GLU A 81 -19.62 -8.76 -0.34
N LEU A 82 -19.35 -7.44 -0.37
CA LEU A 82 -18.44 -6.84 -1.34
C LEU A 82 -17.06 -7.51 -1.34
N PHE A 83 -16.52 -7.77 -0.15
CA PHE A 83 -15.26 -8.51 -0.02
C PHE A 83 -15.33 -9.92 -0.61
N ALA A 84 -16.39 -10.69 -0.29
CA ALA A 84 -16.53 -12.07 -0.76
C ALA A 84 -16.64 -12.13 -2.29
N ASP A 85 -17.38 -11.19 -2.89
CA ASP A 85 -17.58 -11.09 -4.33
C ASP A 85 -16.28 -10.72 -5.05
N ILE A 86 -15.57 -9.71 -4.56
CA ILE A 86 -14.29 -9.28 -5.14
C ILE A 86 -13.25 -10.38 -4.99
N PHE A 87 -13.11 -10.98 -3.81
CA PHE A 87 -12.14 -12.05 -3.58
C PHE A 87 -12.40 -13.26 -4.50
N THR A 88 -13.67 -13.65 -4.66
CA THR A 88 -14.07 -14.71 -5.58
C THR A 88 -13.73 -14.35 -7.02
N THR A 89 -14.02 -13.11 -7.42
CA THR A 89 -13.76 -12.61 -8.78
C THR A 89 -12.26 -12.61 -9.08
N GLU A 90 -11.43 -12.10 -8.17
CA GLU A 90 -9.97 -12.05 -8.32
C GLU A 90 -9.35 -13.44 -8.44
N ILE A 91 -9.86 -14.43 -7.70
CA ILE A 91 -9.42 -15.83 -7.83
C ILE A 91 -9.82 -16.39 -9.20
N ASN A 92 -11.08 -16.19 -9.59
CA ASN A 92 -11.62 -16.77 -10.83
C ASN A 92 -10.99 -16.16 -12.09
N LYS A 93 -10.57 -14.89 -12.03
CA LYS A 93 -9.93 -14.17 -13.16
C LYS A 93 -8.42 -14.22 -13.14
N ALA A 94 -7.80 -14.95 -12.20
CA ALA A 94 -6.35 -15.01 -12.09
C ALA A 94 -5.74 -15.70 -13.32
N GLU A 95 -4.78 -15.02 -13.96
CA GLU A 95 -4.06 -15.53 -15.14
C GLU A 95 -3.01 -16.61 -14.80
N ALA A 96 -2.77 -16.85 -13.51
CA ALA A 96 -1.85 -17.85 -13.02
C ALA A 96 -2.45 -18.58 -11.81
N PRO A 97 -1.99 -19.82 -11.52
CA PRO A 97 -2.51 -20.59 -10.40
C PRO A 97 -2.43 -19.82 -9.08
N VAL A 98 -3.57 -19.68 -8.41
CA VAL A 98 -3.64 -19.09 -7.07
C VAL A 98 -3.26 -20.14 -6.04
N VAL A 99 -2.17 -19.89 -5.32
CA VAL A 99 -1.62 -20.79 -4.31
C VAL A 99 -2.02 -20.30 -2.93
N PHE A 100 -2.73 -21.15 -2.20
CA PHE A 100 -3.10 -20.93 -0.80
C PHE A 100 -2.01 -21.43 0.14
N ARG A 101 -2.00 -20.90 1.37
CA ARG A 101 -1.15 -21.46 2.42
C ARG A 101 -1.66 -22.84 2.84
N ARG A 102 -0.77 -23.61 3.47
CA ARG A 102 -1.15 -24.84 4.18
C ARG A 102 -2.27 -24.49 5.16
N ASP A 103 -3.40 -25.19 5.04
CA ASP A 103 -4.62 -25.01 5.83
C ASP A 103 -5.53 -23.81 5.47
N GLU A 104 -5.27 -23.14 4.35
CA GLU A 104 -6.17 -22.12 3.79
C GLU A 104 -6.78 -22.61 2.46
N ASN A 105 -8.02 -22.25 2.21
CA ASN A 105 -8.71 -22.39 0.92
C ASN A 105 -9.62 -21.18 0.68
N LYS A 106 -10.39 -21.18 -0.40
CA LYS A 106 -11.29 -20.07 -0.74
C LYS A 106 -12.29 -19.78 0.38
N ASP A 107 -13.02 -20.78 0.86
CA ASP A 107 -14.11 -20.61 1.83
C ASP A 107 -13.60 -20.15 3.19
N THR A 108 -12.54 -20.80 3.71
CA THR A 108 -11.89 -20.40 4.96
C THR A 108 -11.30 -18.98 4.87
N SER A 109 -10.80 -18.57 3.70
CA SER A 109 -10.35 -17.20 3.45
C SER A 109 -11.52 -16.23 3.44
N ILE A 110 -12.67 -16.58 2.85
CA ILE A 110 -13.88 -15.75 2.87
C ILE A 110 -14.32 -15.49 4.31
N GLU A 111 -14.43 -16.54 5.12
CA GLU A 111 -14.84 -16.43 6.51
C GLU A 111 -13.86 -15.58 7.35
N MET A 112 -12.55 -15.77 7.15
CA MET A 112 -11.53 -14.95 7.81
C MET A 112 -11.67 -13.47 7.42
N GLY A 113 -11.80 -13.17 6.13
CA GLY A 113 -11.92 -11.77 5.67
C GLY A 113 -13.19 -11.09 6.16
N LYS A 114 -14.32 -11.81 6.18
CA LYS A 114 -15.57 -11.32 6.78
C LYS A 114 -15.38 -11.00 8.26
N ALA A 115 -14.73 -11.88 9.02
CA ALA A 115 -14.47 -11.66 10.45
C ALA A 115 -13.53 -10.46 10.69
N MET A 116 -12.52 -10.28 9.83
CA MET A 116 -11.61 -9.12 9.88
C MET A 116 -12.33 -7.80 9.60
N LEU A 117 -13.19 -7.75 8.57
CA LEU A 117 -13.96 -6.54 8.24
C LEU A 117 -14.97 -6.19 9.33
N LYS A 118 -15.60 -7.18 9.96
CA LYS A 118 -16.44 -6.96 11.14
C LYS A 118 -15.65 -6.31 12.28
N ALA A 119 -14.44 -6.80 12.55
CA ALA A 119 -13.56 -6.21 13.57
C ALA A 119 -13.16 -4.77 13.20
N PHE A 120 -12.86 -4.52 11.92
CA PHE A 120 -12.56 -3.19 11.40
C PHE A 120 -13.73 -2.21 11.61
N CYS A 121 -14.93 -2.51 11.10
CA CYS A 121 -16.11 -1.65 11.22
C CYS A 121 -16.45 -1.32 12.69
N LYS A 122 -16.28 -2.31 13.59
CA LYS A 122 -16.46 -2.12 15.03
C LYS A 122 -15.40 -1.20 15.65
N SER A 123 -14.13 -1.35 15.24
CA SER A 123 -13.00 -0.56 15.77
C SER A 123 -12.92 0.86 15.22
N ALA A 124 -13.56 1.14 14.08
CA ALA A 124 -13.52 2.43 13.43
C ALA A 124 -14.20 3.50 14.28
N LYS A 125 -13.40 4.41 14.87
CA LYS A 125 -13.88 5.60 15.57
C LYS A 125 -13.72 6.78 14.61
N LEU A 126 -14.82 7.25 14.05
CA LEU A 126 -14.83 8.34 13.06
C LEU A 126 -15.50 9.62 13.58
N LYS A 127 -15.94 9.62 14.85
CA LYS A 127 -16.47 10.82 15.48
C LYS A 127 -15.43 11.95 15.35
N ASP A 128 -15.89 13.13 14.95
CA ASP A 128 -15.06 14.33 14.76
C ASP A 128 -13.87 14.13 13.79
N THR A 129 -13.98 13.15 12.88
CA THR A 129 -12.97 12.86 11.84
C THR A 129 -13.51 13.21 10.47
N LYS A 130 -12.77 14.05 9.73
CA LYS A 130 -13.11 14.39 8.33
C LYS A 130 -12.29 13.53 7.37
N ILE A 131 -12.95 12.79 6.49
CA ILE A 131 -12.27 12.06 5.40
C ILE A 131 -11.99 13.02 4.24
N ILE A 132 -10.70 13.27 3.97
CA ILE A 132 -10.23 14.12 2.88
C ILE A 132 -10.22 13.32 1.58
N GLY A 133 -9.58 12.15 1.60
CA GLY A 133 -9.44 11.26 0.44
C GLY A 133 -9.52 9.79 0.83
N VAL A 134 -9.93 8.95 -0.10
CA VAL A 134 -9.94 7.47 0.01
C VAL A 134 -9.36 6.95 -1.29
N GLU A 135 -8.46 5.96 -1.22
CA GLU A 135 -7.68 5.46 -2.36
C GLU A 135 -7.12 6.61 -3.22
N MET A 136 -6.52 7.59 -2.53
CA MET A 136 -6.20 8.89 -3.11
C MET A 136 -4.85 8.83 -3.84
N PRO A 137 -4.82 8.87 -5.19
CA PRO A 137 -3.56 8.91 -5.92
C PRO A 137 -2.94 10.30 -5.78
N LEU A 138 -1.66 10.33 -5.42
CA LEU A 138 -0.82 11.51 -5.43
C LEU A 138 0.43 11.25 -6.26
N SER A 139 0.94 12.31 -6.86
CA SER A 139 2.23 12.29 -7.53
C SER A 139 3.03 13.54 -7.21
N ALA A 140 4.33 13.45 -7.39
CA ALA A 140 5.22 14.59 -7.32
C ALA A 140 6.51 14.32 -8.11
N ARG A 141 7.11 15.36 -8.66
CA ARG A 141 8.48 15.29 -9.19
C ARG A 141 9.42 14.77 -8.09
N LEU A 142 10.24 13.77 -8.42
CA LEU A 142 11.31 13.32 -7.53
C LEU A 142 12.47 14.33 -7.62
N TYR A 143 13.00 14.70 -6.47
CA TYR A 143 14.20 15.52 -6.35
C TYR A 143 15.28 14.70 -5.67
N THR A 144 16.54 14.94 -6.03
CA THR A 144 17.71 14.42 -5.31
C THR A 144 17.76 14.98 -3.89
N GLU A 145 18.58 14.39 -3.00
CA GLU A 145 18.76 14.90 -1.64
C GLU A 145 19.36 16.31 -1.59
N LYS A 146 19.98 16.76 -2.69
CA LYS A 146 20.52 18.12 -2.90
C LYS A 146 19.49 19.08 -3.52
N GLY A 147 18.25 18.65 -3.72
CA GLY A 147 17.18 19.49 -4.26
C GLY A 147 17.22 19.71 -5.78
N LYS A 148 18.01 18.94 -6.53
CA LYS A 148 17.96 18.95 -8.00
C LYS A 148 16.82 18.05 -8.50
N PRO A 149 15.99 18.50 -9.47
CA PRO A 149 14.93 17.66 -10.03
C PRO A 149 15.50 16.48 -10.81
N THR A 150 14.76 15.36 -10.84
CA THR A 150 15.04 14.21 -11.72
C THR A 150 13.93 14.04 -12.75
N ASP A 151 14.14 13.22 -13.79
CA ASP A 151 13.10 12.97 -14.79
C ASP A 151 11.96 12.07 -14.28
N PHE A 152 12.11 11.52 -13.08
CA PHE A 152 11.14 10.62 -12.48
C PHE A 152 10.06 11.36 -11.66
N ILE A 153 8.85 10.84 -11.72
CA ILE A 153 7.75 11.17 -10.82
C ILE A 153 7.66 10.07 -9.75
N ILE A 154 7.52 10.45 -8.48
CA ILE A 154 7.09 9.51 -7.45
C ILE A 154 5.57 9.47 -7.37
N ILE A 155 4.99 8.28 -7.36
CA ILE A 155 3.55 8.04 -7.28
C ILE A 155 3.25 7.20 -6.04
N GLY A 156 2.18 7.55 -5.34
CA GLY A 156 1.63 6.77 -4.25
C GLY A 156 0.12 6.90 -4.20
N VAL A 157 -0.54 5.88 -3.66
CA VAL A 157 -1.97 5.88 -3.38
C VAL A 157 -2.11 5.80 -1.88
N ILE A 158 -2.76 6.78 -1.26
CA ILE A 158 -3.02 6.79 0.18
C ILE A 158 -4.39 6.15 0.40
N ASP A 159 -4.45 5.01 1.09
CA ASP A 159 -5.72 4.29 1.34
C ASP A 159 -6.79 5.20 1.95
N ALA A 160 -6.42 6.00 2.95
CA ALA A 160 -7.27 7.06 3.48
C ALA A 160 -6.45 8.25 3.99
N LEU A 161 -6.84 9.45 3.59
CA LEU A 161 -6.32 10.71 4.13
C LEU A 161 -7.42 11.36 4.98
N ILE A 162 -7.15 11.58 6.26
CA ILE A 162 -8.12 12.14 7.20
C ILE A 162 -7.60 13.41 7.87
N LYS A 163 -8.53 14.24 8.34
CA LYS A 163 -8.29 15.22 9.40
C LYS A 163 -8.86 14.67 10.69
N ASN A 164 -8.03 14.42 11.70
CA ASN A 164 -8.48 13.90 13.00
C ASN A 164 -9.19 15.00 13.83
N CYS A 165 -9.63 14.66 15.04
CA CYS A 165 -10.28 15.59 15.96
C CYS A 165 -9.38 16.74 16.43
N ASP A 166 -8.07 16.51 16.48
CA ASP A 166 -7.06 17.50 16.89
C ASP A 166 -6.72 18.48 15.75
N GLY A 167 -7.18 18.18 14.54
CA GLY A 167 -6.97 18.98 13.35
C GLY A 167 -5.79 18.56 12.48
N ASP A 168 -5.08 17.49 12.85
CA ASP A 168 -3.95 16.95 12.10
C ASP A 168 -4.39 16.20 10.85
N ILE A 169 -3.61 16.35 9.79
CA ILE A 169 -3.73 15.55 8.58
C ILE A 169 -2.96 14.23 8.76
N VAL A 170 -3.68 13.11 8.71
CA VAL A 170 -3.11 11.77 8.93
C VAL A 170 -3.32 10.90 7.69
N ALA A 171 -2.23 10.39 7.12
CA ALA A 171 -2.28 9.36 6.09
C ALA A 171 -2.36 7.97 6.73
N ILE A 172 -3.37 7.20 6.36
CA ILE A 172 -3.61 5.85 6.85
C ILE A 172 -3.24 4.85 5.76
N ASP A 173 -2.55 3.79 6.15
CA ASP A 173 -2.30 2.60 5.35
C ASP A 173 -2.89 1.37 6.06
N ASN A 174 -3.71 0.60 5.36
CA ASN A 174 -4.31 -0.61 5.89
C ASN A 174 -3.46 -1.81 5.50
N LYS A 175 -3.25 -2.72 6.44
CA LYS A 175 -2.51 -3.97 6.19
C LYS A 175 -3.25 -5.16 6.75
N THR A 176 -3.12 -6.30 6.09
CA THR A 176 -3.53 -7.59 6.64
C THR A 176 -2.30 -8.39 7.05
N SER A 177 -2.30 -8.97 8.26
CA SER A 177 -1.12 -9.70 8.75
C SER A 177 -1.47 -10.83 9.70
N LEU A 178 -0.74 -11.95 9.57
CA LEU A 178 -0.69 -13.00 10.60
C LEU A 178 0.19 -12.57 11.78
N ARG A 179 1.31 -11.88 11.50
CA ARG A 179 2.33 -11.50 12.49
C ARG A 179 2.06 -10.11 13.07
N THR A 180 2.48 -9.92 14.31
CA THR A 180 2.48 -8.61 14.94
C THR A 180 3.52 -7.73 14.30
N LYS A 181 3.21 -6.43 14.21
CA LYS A 181 4.17 -5.42 13.82
C LYS A 181 4.77 -4.80 15.07
N SER A 182 6.08 -4.64 15.08
CA SER A 182 6.74 -3.80 16.08
C SER A 182 6.61 -2.33 15.67
N SER A 183 6.70 -1.42 16.64
CA SER A 183 6.75 0.02 16.33
C SER A 183 7.96 0.36 15.44
N GLU A 184 9.07 -0.36 15.62
CA GLU A 184 10.27 -0.20 14.79
C GLU A 184 10.04 -0.59 13.32
N ASP A 185 9.28 -1.67 13.06
CA ASP A 185 8.92 -2.07 11.69
C ASP A 185 8.12 -0.96 10.98
N VAL A 186 7.21 -0.31 11.72
CA VAL A 186 6.35 0.76 11.20
C VAL A 186 7.17 2.03 10.97
N GLU A 187 8.07 2.37 11.88
CA GLU A 187 8.94 3.55 11.78
C GLU A 187 9.88 3.46 10.57
N LYS A 188 10.39 2.26 10.29
CA LYS A 188 11.29 2.01 9.15
C LYS A 188 10.57 1.79 7.83
N ASP A 189 9.23 1.73 7.80
CA ASP A 189 8.50 1.48 6.57
C ASP A 189 8.58 2.70 5.63
N LEU A 190 9.28 2.50 4.50
CA LEU A 190 9.46 3.51 3.48
C LEU A 190 8.14 3.93 2.82
N GLN A 191 7.06 3.16 2.93
CA GLN A 191 5.76 3.54 2.38
C GLN A 191 5.28 4.86 2.99
N PHE A 192 5.42 5.00 4.31
CA PHE A 192 5.06 6.24 4.98
C PHE A 192 5.99 7.39 4.63
N SER A 193 7.28 7.12 4.36
CA SER A 193 8.17 8.15 3.83
C SER A 193 7.69 8.65 2.47
N VAL A 194 7.20 7.76 1.60
CA VAL A 194 6.57 8.12 0.31
C VAL A 194 5.33 8.97 0.55
N TYR A 195 4.45 8.59 1.49
CA TYR A 195 3.28 9.41 1.83
C TYR A 195 3.68 10.79 2.35
N GLY A 196 4.63 10.87 3.28
CA GLY A 196 5.13 12.15 3.80
C GLY A 196 5.71 13.05 2.70
N TYR A 197 6.44 12.47 1.74
CA TYR A 197 6.94 13.19 0.57
C TYR A 197 5.80 13.74 -0.30
N LEU A 198 4.81 12.90 -0.62
CA LEU A 198 3.67 13.26 -1.47
C LEU A 198 2.76 14.29 -0.82
N LEU A 199 2.47 14.14 0.48
CA LEU A 199 1.67 15.11 1.24
C LEU A 199 2.33 16.48 1.28
N CYS A 200 3.66 16.52 1.47
CA CYS A 200 4.42 17.76 1.46
C CYS A 200 4.41 18.43 0.07
N ALA A 201 4.69 17.66 -0.97
CA ALA A 201 4.72 18.16 -2.34
C ALA A 201 3.35 18.72 -2.79
N ASN A 202 2.26 18.06 -2.36
CA ASN A 202 0.88 18.44 -2.67
C ASN A 202 0.25 19.40 -1.66
N LYS A 203 1.06 20.03 -0.78
CA LYS A 203 0.64 21.11 0.14
C LYS A 203 -0.36 20.70 1.24
N TYR A 204 -0.45 19.41 1.54
CA TYR A 204 -1.18 18.93 2.73
C TYR A 204 -0.37 19.12 4.01
N VAL A 205 0.97 19.13 3.91
CA VAL A 205 1.91 19.33 5.02
C VAL A 205 2.97 20.34 4.58
N ALA A 206 3.38 21.27 5.45
CA ALA A 206 4.41 22.24 5.08
C ALA A 206 5.78 21.56 4.92
N LYS A 207 6.73 22.24 4.25
CA LYS A 207 8.08 21.69 3.99
C LYS A 207 8.90 21.47 5.26
N SER A 208 8.71 22.32 6.26
CA SER A 208 9.34 22.24 7.59
C SER A 208 8.68 21.21 8.49
N ASP A 209 7.44 20.85 8.20
CA ASP A 209 6.59 20.17 9.16
C ASP A 209 6.63 18.66 8.95
N ASP A 210 6.34 17.98 10.04
CA ASP A 210 6.23 16.54 10.15
C ASP A 210 4.92 16.05 9.53
N ALA A 211 4.98 14.92 8.82
CA ALA A 211 3.79 14.26 8.28
C ALA A 211 3.34 13.13 9.21
N TYR A 212 2.10 13.19 9.69
CA TYR A 212 1.51 12.14 10.52
C TYR A 212 0.99 10.99 9.67
N CYS A 213 1.36 9.77 10.05
CA CYS A 213 0.98 8.55 9.37
C CYS A 213 0.46 7.51 10.38
N ARG A 214 -0.36 6.58 9.92
CA ARG A 214 -0.87 5.48 10.74
C ARG A 214 -1.00 4.19 9.95
N MET A 215 -0.44 3.11 10.48
CA MET A 215 -0.70 1.75 9.97
C MET A 215 -1.87 1.14 10.74
N ASP A 216 -2.95 0.78 10.04
CA ASP A 216 -4.06 0.02 10.59
C ASP A 216 -3.92 -1.45 10.16
N VAL A 217 -3.50 -2.30 11.10
CA VAL A 217 -3.22 -3.72 10.84
C VAL A 217 -4.40 -4.58 11.26
N LEU A 218 -5.12 -5.12 10.28
CA LEU A 218 -6.16 -6.12 10.47
C LEU A 218 -5.47 -7.48 10.68
N ARG A 219 -5.59 -8.03 11.90
CA ARG A 219 -4.92 -9.26 12.31
C ARG A 219 -5.71 -10.51 11.95
N LYS A 220 -5.07 -11.42 11.22
CA LYS A 220 -5.57 -12.75 10.85
C LYS A 220 -5.46 -13.71 12.04
N LEU A 221 -6.38 -13.57 13.01
CA LEU A 221 -6.44 -14.38 14.23
C LEU A 221 -7.79 -15.10 14.29
N LYS A 222 -7.91 -16.14 15.15
CA LYS A 222 -9.22 -16.77 15.45
C LYS A 222 -10.28 -15.74 15.88
N ARG A 223 -9.85 -14.68 16.57
CA ARG A 223 -10.65 -13.49 16.86
C ARG A 223 -9.94 -12.27 16.28
N PRO A 224 -10.28 -11.82 15.06
CA PRO A 224 -9.62 -10.69 14.44
C PRO A 224 -9.72 -9.42 15.29
N LYS A 225 -8.65 -8.64 15.25
CA LYS A 225 -8.58 -7.30 15.85
C LYS A 225 -7.85 -6.36 14.89
N VAL A 226 -8.07 -5.06 15.09
CA VAL A 226 -7.32 -4.01 14.40
C VAL A 226 -6.34 -3.39 15.37
N GLU A 227 -5.07 -3.43 15.03
CA GLU A 227 -3.98 -2.78 15.75
C GLU A 227 -3.59 -1.51 15.00
N LYS A 228 -3.40 -0.40 15.70
CA LYS A 228 -3.09 0.90 15.10
C LYS A 228 -1.72 1.36 15.56
N TYR A 229 -0.88 1.72 14.61
CA TYR A 229 0.49 2.17 14.87
C TYR A 229 0.68 3.54 14.25
N GLY A 230 0.78 4.57 15.10
CA GLY A 230 1.12 5.92 14.67
C GLY A 230 2.61 6.04 14.39
N THR A 231 2.97 6.87 13.41
CA THR A 231 4.36 7.13 13.04
C THR A 231 4.46 8.51 12.38
N ILE A 232 5.62 9.13 12.46
CA ILE A 232 5.84 10.50 11.99
C ILE A 232 6.95 10.49 10.93
N ARG A 233 6.77 11.28 9.86
CA ARG A 233 7.78 11.41 8.79
C ARG A 233 8.29 12.83 8.74
N THR A 234 9.52 12.99 9.18
CA THR A 234 10.22 14.27 9.29
C THR A 234 10.71 14.75 7.93
N PRO A 235 11.11 16.03 7.79
CA PRO A 235 11.86 16.50 6.63
C PRO A 235 13.12 15.65 6.32
N SER A 236 13.77 15.09 7.34
CA SER A 236 14.95 14.23 7.17
C SER A 236 14.58 12.90 6.50
N ASP A 237 13.47 12.28 6.90
CA ASP A 237 12.97 11.03 6.31
C ASP A 237 12.62 11.21 4.84
N ARG A 238 12.01 12.35 4.49
CA ARG A 238 11.72 12.71 3.09
C ARG A 238 12.99 12.85 2.26
N LYS A 239 14.05 13.46 2.80
CA LYS A 239 15.37 13.53 2.15
C LYS A 239 16.03 12.16 2.02
N ARG A 240 15.92 11.32 3.05
CA ARG A 240 16.43 9.94 3.04
C ARG A 240 15.74 9.11 1.97
N LEU A 241 14.41 9.20 1.85
CA LEU A 241 13.65 8.56 0.77
C LEU A 241 14.16 9.00 -0.60
N ALA A 242 14.30 10.31 -0.83
CA ALA A 242 14.81 10.84 -2.09
C ALA A 242 16.17 10.23 -2.46
N LYS A 243 17.10 10.19 -1.50
CA LYS A 243 18.42 9.55 -1.68
C LYS A 243 18.28 8.06 -2.03
N ILE A 244 17.46 7.30 -1.30
CA ILE A 244 17.22 5.88 -1.57
C ILE A 244 16.65 5.68 -2.97
N ALA A 245 15.62 6.44 -3.34
CA ALA A 245 14.96 6.32 -4.63
C ALA A 245 15.93 6.61 -5.79
N VAL A 246 16.72 7.68 -5.69
CA VAL A 246 17.72 8.01 -6.71
C VAL A 246 18.76 6.90 -6.86
N ASN A 247 19.29 6.35 -5.76
CA ASN A 247 20.27 5.26 -5.84
C ASN A 247 19.67 3.97 -6.40
N VAL A 248 18.41 3.66 -6.09
CA VAL A 248 17.70 2.53 -6.71
C VAL A 248 17.55 2.75 -8.21
N LEU A 249 17.15 3.94 -8.64
CA LEU A 249 17.02 4.30 -10.06
C LEU A 249 18.36 4.19 -10.80
N THR A 250 19.44 4.72 -10.23
CA THR A 250 20.79 4.57 -10.79
C THR A 250 21.18 3.09 -10.92
N ALA A 251 20.87 2.26 -9.93
CA ALA A 251 21.19 0.84 -9.99
C ALA A 251 20.35 0.10 -11.06
N ILE A 252 19.09 0.48 -11.25
CA ILE A 252 18.23 0.01 -12.35
C ILE A 252 18.81 0.40 -13.71
N GLU A 253 19.23 1.66 -13.88
CA GLU A 253 19.87 2.16 -15.11
C GLU A 253 21.16 1.38 -15.45
N ASN A 254 21.92 0.98 -14.43
CA ASN A 254 23.12 0.14 -14.58
C ASN A 254 22.81 -1.37 -14.68
N GLN A 255 21.55 -1.75 -14.85
CA GLN A 255 21.10 -3.14 -14.99
C GLN A 255 21.52 -4.07 -13.84
N ALA A 256 21.60 -3.54 -12.60
CA ALA A 256 21.99 -4.31 -11.42
C ALA A 256 20.85 -5.22 -10.91
N PHE A 257 20.59 -6.32 -11.63
CA PHE A 257 19.54 -7.27 -11.32
C PHE A 257 20.13 -8.62 -10.91
N TYR A 258 19.92 -9.02 -9.65
CA TYR A 258 20.44 -10.25 -9.09
C TYR A 258 19.48 -10.84 -8.05
N PRO A 259 19.49 -12.17 -7.85
CA PRO A 259 18.61 -12.83 -6.90
C PRO A 259 19.07 -12.53 -5.47
N VAL A 260 18.11 -12.17 -4.62
CA VAL A 260 18.34 -12.01 -3.18
C VAL A 260 17.56 -13.11 -2.44
N ARG A 261 18.30 -14.09 -1.90
CA ARG A 261 17.68 -15.19 -1.15
C ARG A 261 17.12 -14.68 0.18
N SER A 262 15.83 -14.91 0.40
CA SER A 262 15.14 -14.55 1.64
C SER A 262 13.94 -15.45 1.90
N TRP A 263 13.29 -15.28 3.04
CA TRP A 263 12.04 -15.97 3.37
C TRP A 263 10.91 -15.72 2.34
N MET A 264 10.99 -14.63 1.56
CA MET A 264 10.03 -14.28 0.51
C MET A 264 10.14 -15.19 -0.73
N CYS A 265 11.26 -15.89 -0.93
CA CYS A 265 11.45 -16.78 -2.08
C CYS A 265 10.41 -17.91 -2.14
N SER A 266 9.93 -18.37 -0.98
CA SER A 266 8.91 -19.42 -0.87
C SER A 266 7.63 -19.10 -1.66
N GLY A 267 7.16 -17.85 -1.56
CA GLY A 267 5.98 -17.33 -2.24
C GLY A 267 6.28 -16.45 -3.46
N CYS A 268 7.51 -16.45 -3.97
CA CYS A 268 7.86 -15.62 -5.14
C CYS A 268 7.10 -16.11 -6.39
N GLU A 269 6.55 -15.17 -7.15
CA GLU A 269 5.77 -15.44 -8.37
C GLU A 269 6.64 -15.84 -9.58
N TYR A 270 7.97 -15.71 -9.48
CA TYR A 270 8.95 -16.05 -10.52
C TYR A 270 9.95 -17.09 -10.02
N LYS A 271 9.46 -18.10 -9.29
CA LYS A 271 10.34 -19.05 -8.60
C LYS A 271 11.13 -19.88 -9.61
N ASN A 272 10.48 -20.37 -10.66
CA ASN A 272 11.11 -21.21 -11.67
C ASN A 272 12.07 -20.37 -12.53
N SER A 273 11.62 -19.19 -12.99
CA SER A 273 12.47 -18.24 -13.70
C SER A 273 13.71 -17.84 -12.90
N CYS A 274 13.59 -17.69 -11.57
CA CYS A 274 14.71 -17.38 -10.70
C CYS A 274 15.69 -18.55 -10.52
N TYR A 275 15.22 -19.80 -10.57
CA TYR A 275 16.11 -20.98 -10.51
C TYR A 275 16.94 -21.16 -11.78
N SER A 276 16.41 -20.70 -12.92
CA SER A 276 17.05 -20.79 -14.23
C SER A 276 17.84 -19.53 -14.63
N TRP A 277 18.00 -18.56 -13.73
CA TRP A 277 18.77 -17.32 -13.94
C TRP A 277 20.23 -17.55 -13.57
#